data_AF-A0A8J5Q0H0-F1
#
_entry.id   AF-A0A8J5Q0H0-F1
#
_cell.length_a   1.000
_cell.length_b   1.000
_cell.length_c   1.000
_cell.angle_alpha   90.00
_cell.angle_beta   90.00
_cell.angle_gamma   90.00
#
_symmetry.space_group_name_H-M   'P 1'
#
loop_
_entity.id
_entity.type
_entity.pdbx_description
1 polymer ?
#
loop_
_entity_poly.entity_id
_entity_poly.type
_entity_poly.pdbx_seq_one_letter_code
_entity_poly.pdbx_strand_id
1 'polypeptide(L)'
;MAEMAGRITSLERSLAEATTHGNLSCNSFEPSTVADEHDSPKNFLLYKGSTGQYLNEILVTRVVGEDESIATALATSQHEQRELPSSPFDAMGIMSSPCYTQHPSAFHPGKATAIELWNIYLNNVEIILGLKLTHIATDEVRVYSTIDEPITEKFDDLAFCYSIYFAAAVSLEDTTSLFLDKTTELQRFKMGIEQAFAHGDLFNRPTLTGLRALAIYLSAIRVHNRGKSVWILNGLVIRVAQSLGLHKDGTKLGLPPLESELRRRLWWHIITRDSRSGEDFGLEDPNDLLSTSDVKLPLNINDADIFPEMEELPVERTEWTCMTFSLITVDLAKAMEKLKAGNASASTLSKEWRDKVVQEAYTKIRARLEKFNPVTPHQPGFLTIRHTPYGPEWFMVYDLFSYGELNHILPIR
;
A
#
# COMPACT_ATOMS: atom_id res chain seq x y z
N MET A 1 -19.76 -9.14 -49.90
CA MET A 1 -19.00 -8.23 -50.79
C MET A 1 -19.77 -6.95 -51.11
N ALA A 2 -21.01 -7.01 -51.65
CA ALA A 2 -21.81 -5.82 -51.96
C ALA A 2 -22.20 -4.97 -50.71
N GLU A 3 -22.50 -5.62 -49.59
CA GLU A 3 -22.85 -4.94 -48.33
C GLU A 3 -21.68 -4.18 -47.69
N MET A 4 -20.46 -4.71 -47.85
CA MET A 4 -19.23 -4.11 -47.34
C MET A 4 -18.84 -2.87 -48.16
N ALA A 5 -19.06 -2.90 -49.48
CA ALA A 5 -18.87 -1.74 -50.35
C ALA A 5 -19.86 -0.60 -50.04
N GLY A 6 -21.10 -0.93 -49.66
CA GLY A 6 -22.11 0.05 -49.23
C GLY A 6 -21.75 0.76 -47.92
N ARG A 7 -21.12 0.06 -46.97
CA ARG A 7 -20.65 0.63 -45.71
C ARG A 7 -19.46 1.58 -45.90
N ILE A 8 -18.53 1.25 -46.78
CA ILE A 8 -17.38 2.10 -47.09
C ILE A 8 -17.83 3.41 -47.75
N THR A 9 -18.74 3.33 -48.73
CA THR A 9 -19.29 4.54 -49.38
C THR A 9 -20.13 5.41 -48.44
N SER A 10 -20.77 4.82 -47.42
CA SER A 10 -21.44 5.58 -46.37
C SER A 10 -20.45 6.33 -45.47
N LEU A 11 -19.33 5.69 -45.12
CA LEU A 11 -18.29 6.29 -44.27
C LEU A 11 -17.53 7.40 -44.99
N GLU A 12 -17.25 7.24 -46.27
CA GLU A 12 -16.62 8.28 -47.10
C GLU A 12 -17.51 9.52 -47.22
N ARG A 13 -18.84 9.34 -47.28
CA ARG A 13 -19.80 10.45 -47.31
C ARG A 13 -19.84 11.22 -45.99
N SER A 14 -19.90 10.51 -44.86
CA SER A 14 -19.86 11.16 -43.53
C SER A 14 -18.53 11.88 -43.25
N LEU A 15 -17.42 11.38 -43.79
CA LEU A 15 -16.11 12.04 -43.67
C LEU A 15 -16.01 13.33 -44.52
N ALA A 16 -16.63 13.34 -45.70
CA ALA A 16 -16.71 14.53 -46.55
C ALA A 16 -17.61 15.63 -45.96
N GLU A 17 -18.68 15.23 -45.25
CA GLU A 17 -19.56 16.15 -44.52
C GLU A 17 -18.86 16.75 -43.28
N ALA A 18 -18.05 15.97 -42.56
CA ALA A 18 -17.29 16.47 -41.40
C ALA A 18 -16.17 17.45 -41.80
N THR A 19 -15.55 17.26 -42.96
CA THR A 19 -14.46 18.12 -43.44
C THR A 19 -14.93 19.45 -44.05
N THR A 20 -16.19 19.52 -44.51
CA THR A 20 -16.80 20.76 -45.02
C THR A 20 -17.25 21.71 -43.90
N HIS A 21 -17.52 21.20 -42.69
CA HIS A 21 -17.83 22.03 -41.51
C HIS A 21 -16.59 22.57 -40.76
N GLY A 22 -15.37 22.15 -41.14
CA GLY A 22 -14.13 22.54 -40.47
C GLY A 22 -13.47 23.85 -40.95
N ASN A 23 -14.03 24.54 -41.95
CA ASN A 23 -13.42 25.74 -42.52
C ASN A 23 -14.33 26.97 -42.42
N LEU A 24 -14.35 27.60 -41.25
CA LEU A 24 -14.76 29.00 -41.09
C LEU A 24 -13.73 29.77 -40.25
N SER A 25 -12.85 30.47 -40.98
CA SER A 25 -12.32 31.82 -40.74
C SER A 25 -11.82 32.20 -39.34
N CYS A 26 -10.49 32.32 -39.25
CA CYS A 26 -9.77 33.18 -38.33
C CYS A 26 -10.35 34.61 -38.35
N ASN A 27 -10.84 35.12 -37.22
CA ASN A 27 -11.01 36.54 -36.97
C ASN A 27 -10.77 36.83 -35.48
N SER A 28 -9.95 37.84 -35.27
CA SER A 28 -9.48 38.45 -34.02
C SER A 28 -10.55 38.73 -32.98
N PHE A 29 -10.33 38.34 -31.72
CA PHE A 29 -10.93 38.98 -30.54
C PHE A 29 -9.95 38.98 -29.35
N GLU A 30 -9.82 40.16 -28.74
CA GLU A 30 -9.07 40.49 -27.52
C GLU A 30 -9.61 39.78 -26.26
N PRO A 31 -8.83 39.72 -25.17
CA PRO A 31 -9.13 38.84 -24.04
C PRO A 31 -10.19 39.46 -23.12
N SER A 32 -11.40 38.90 -23.14
CA SER A 32 -12.38 39.11 -22.08
C SER A 32 -12.27 38.01 -21.03
N THR A 33 -11.80 38.40 -19.85
CA THR A 33 -11.82 37.68 -18.58
C THR A 33 -13.19 37.08 -18.26
N VAL A 34 -13.30 35.76 -18.31
CA VAL A 34 -14.21 34.97 -17.47
C VAL A 34 -13.43 33.73 -17.07
N ALA A 35 -13.23 33.56 -15.76
CA ALA A 35 -12.62 32.37 -15.19
C ALA A 35 -13.56 31.18 -15.44
N ASP A 36 -13.22 30.34 -16.39
CA ASP A 36 -13.84 29.03 -16.55
C ASP A 36 -13.01 28.03 -15.74
N GLU A 37 -13.63 27.43 -14.73
CA GLU A 37 -13.06 26.30 -14.00
C GLU A 37 -12.75 25.19 -15.02
N HIS A 38 -11.46 24.92 -15.21
CA HIS A 38 -11.01 23.81 -16.03
C HIS A 38 -11.66 22.51 -15.53
N ASP A 39 -12.56 21.97 -16.33
CA ASP A 39 -13.16 20.63 -16.22
C ASP A 39 -12.04 19.58 -16.24
N SER A 40 -11.48 19.30 -15.06
CA SER A 40 -10.47 18.26 -14.87
C SER A 40 -11.12 16.90 -15.14
N PRO A 41 -10.47 15.99 -15.88
CA PRO A 41 -11.05 14.68 -16.18
C PRO A 41 -11.48 13.99 -14.89
N LYS A 42 -12.77 13.62 -14.81
CA LYS A 42 -13.34 12.93 -13.64
C LYS A 42 -12.62 11.61 -13.46
N ASN A 43 -11.96 11.42 -12.31
CA ASN A 43 -11.34 10.16 -11.94
C ASN A 43 -12.43 9.19 -11.45
N PHE A 44 -12.42 7.95 -11.93
CA PHE A 44 -13.39 6.94 -11.51
C PHE A 44 -12.70 5.76 -10.83
N LEU A 45 -13.30 5.27 -9.74
CA LEU A 45 -12.96 4.00 -9.14
C LEU A 45 -14.15 3.05 -9.30
N LEU A 46 -13.97 2.02 -10.13
CA LEU A 46 -14.99 1.01 -10.37
C LEU A 46 -14.78 -0.16 -9.41
N TYR A 47 -15.86 -0.64 -8.81
CA TYR A 47 -15.85 -1.84 -7.98
C TYR A 47 -16.58 -2.99 -8.63
N LYS A 48 -16.00 -4.18 -8.50
CA LYS A 48 -16.65 -5.46 -8.76
C LYS A 48 -16.40 -6.38 -7.57
N GLY A 49 -17.39 -6.49 -6.67
CA GLY A 49 -17.22 -7.23 -5.42
C GLY A 49 -16.06 -6.65 -4.58
N SER A 50 -15.04 -7.46 -4.31
CA SER A 50 -13.83 -7.04 -3.58
C SER A 50 -12.70 -6.50 -4.48
N THR A 51 -12.85 -6.55 -5.80
CA THR A 51 -11.85 -6.05 -6.77
C THR A 51 -12.18 -4.61 -7.17
N GLY A 52 -11.15 -3.76 -7.21
CA GLY A 52 -11.28 -2.36 -7.61
C GLY A 52 -10.43 -2.05 -8.84
N GLN A 53 -10.88 -1.14 -9.70
CA GLN A 53 -10.11 -0.64 -10.83
C GLN A 53 -10.22 0.88 -10.94
N TYR A 54 -9.07 1.55 -10.91
CA TYR A 54 -8.96 2.99 -11.05
C TYR A 54 -8.76 3.39 -12.51
N LEU A 55 -9.51 4.40 -12.96
CA LEU A 55 -9.50 4.95 -14.30
C LEU A 55 -9.23 6.46 -14.25
N ASN A 56 -8.17 6.87 -14.94
CA ASN A 56 -7.74 8.26 -15.11
C ASN A 56 -7.27 8.54 -16.55
N GLU A 57 -7.52 7.61 -17.46
CA GLU A 57 -7.22 7.86 -18.87
C GLU A 57 -8.32 8.78 -19.45
N ILE A 58 -7.92 9.86 -20.12
CA ILE A 58 -8.81 10.97 -20.51
C ILE A 58 -9.89 10.52 -21.48
N LEU A 59 -9.56 9.63 -22.41
CA LEU A 59 -10.52 9.10 -23.39
C LEU A 59 -11.52 8.18 -22.71
N VAL A 60 -11.07 7.31 -21.79
CA VAL A 60 -11.95 6.40 -21.05
C VAL A 60 -12.86 7.17 -20.09
N THR A 61 -12.31 8.11 -19.33
CA THR A 61 -13.07 8.93 -18.37
C THR A 61 -14.09 9.84 -19.06
N ARG A 62 -13.79 10.36 -20.26
CA ARG A 62 -14.76 11.13 -21.05
C ARG A 62 -15.92 10.26 -21.51
N VAL A 63 -15.65 9.07 -22.06
CA VAL A 63 -16.68 8.14 -22.52
C VAL A 63 -17.54 7.63 -21.36
N VAL A 64 -16.92 7.33 -20.21
CA VAL A 64 -17.62 6.89 -18.99
C VAL A 64 -18.41 8.04 -18.35
N GLY A 65 -17.89 9.27 -18.39
CA GLY A 65 -18.57 10.46 -17.86
C GLY A 65 -19.76 10.92 -18.72
N GLU A 66 -19.78 10.57 -20.01
CA GLU A 66 -20.88 10.84 -20.94
C GLU A 66 -22.02 9.82 -20.82
N ASP A 67 -21.76 8.60 -20.32
CA ASP A 67 -22.76 7.54 -20.22
C ASP A 67 -22.53 6.62 -18.99
N GLU A 68 -23.35 6.80 -17.95
CA GLU A 68 -23.33 5.95 -16.74
C GLU A 68 -23.63 4.46 -17.04
N SER A 69 -24.30 4.16 -18.15
CA SER A 69 -24.53 2.78 -18.57
C SER A 69 -23.23 2.10 -19.01
N ILE A 70 -22.23 2.85 -19.48
CA ILE A 70 -20.89 2.36 -19.82
C ILE A 70 -20.08 2.08 -18.56
N ALA A 71 -20.17 2.94 -17.53
CA ALA A 71 -19.56 2.67 -16.21
C ALA A 71 -20.07 1.34 -15.65
N THR A 72 -21.39 1.17 -15.72
CA THR A 72 -22.08 -0.05 -15.30
C THR A 72 -21.67 -1.23 -16.17
N ALA A 73 -21.60 -1.07 -17.50
CA ALA A 73 -21.17 -2.09 -18.46
C ALA A 73 -19.71 -2.53 -18.26
N LEU A 74 -18.80 -1.61 -17.92
CA LEU A 74 -17.40 -1.94 -17.61
C LEU A 74 -17.32 -2.75 -16.30
N ALA A 75 -18.07 -2.35 -15.29
CA ALA A 75 -18.19 -3.11 -14.04
C ALA A 75 -18.87 -4.49 -14.25
N THR A 76 -19.89 -4.60 -15.11
CA THR A 76 -20.61 -5.86 -15.40
C THR A 76 -19.93 -6.76 -16.43
N SER A 77 -19.20 -6.24 -17.41
CA SER A 77 -18.48 -7.06 -18.42
C SER A 77 -17.37 -7.88 -17.77
N GLN A 78 -16.79 -7.38 -16.68
CA GLN A 78 -15.92 -8.20 -15.84
C GLN A 78 -16.75 -9.19 -15.01
N HIS A 79 -17.97 -8.84 -14.59
CA HIS A 79 -18.89 -9.66 -13.77
C HIS A 79 -19.36 -10.96 -14.44
N GLU A 80 -19.38 -11.03 -15.77
CA GLU A 80 -19.75 -12.23 -16.53
C GLU A 80 -18.56 -13.15 -16.87
N GLN A 81 -17.33 -12.79 -16.50
CA GLN A 81 -16.20 -13.74 -16.50
C GLN A 81 -16.32 -14.72 -15.32
N ARG A 82 -17.32 -15.61 -15.45
CA ARG A 82 -17.34 -16.97 -14.89
C ARG A 82 -15.92 -17.50 -14.97
N GLU A 83 -15.29 -17.81 -13.83
CA GLU A 83 -13.91 -18.31 -13.67
C GLU A 83 -13.29 -18.79 -14.99
N LEU A 84 -12.83 -17.85 -15.82
CA LEU A 84 -12.14 -18.22 -17.03
C LEU A 84 -10.83 -18.79 -16.52
N PRO A 85 -10.43 -20.00 -16.97
CA PRO A 85 -9.13 -20.54 -16.56
C PRO A 85 -8.09 -19.46 -16.83
N SER A 86 -7.31 -19.14 -15.79
CA SER A 86 -6.20 -18.18 -15.88
C SER A 86 -5.43 -18.47 -17.16
N SER A 87 -5.14 -17.43 -17.94
CA SER A 87 -4.36 -17.58 -19.17
C SER A 87 -3.15 -18.48 -18.90
N PRO A 88 -2.82 -19.45 -19.78
CA PRO A 88 -1.60 -20.24 -19.61
C PRO A 88 -0.33 -19.37 -19.65
N PHE A 89 -0.46 -18.09 -20.06
CA PHE A 89 0.58 -17.07 -20.05
C PHE A 89 0.34 -16.03 -18.94
N ASP A 90 0.09 -16.49 -17.71
CA ASP A 90 -0.07 -15.60 -16.56
C ASP A 90 1.28 -15.01 -16.12
N ALA A 91 1.31 -13.69 -15.92
CA ALA A 91 2.47 -12.96 -15.42
C ALA A 91 2.87 -13.39 -14.00
N MET A 92 1.94 -13.96 -13.22
CA MET A 92 2.24 -14.50 -11.89
C MET A 92 3.31 -15.60 -11.94
N GLY A 93 3.42 -16.35 -13.06
CA GLY A 93 4.44 -17.38 -13.25
C GLY A 93 5.88 -16.87 -13.13
N ILE A 94 6.11 -15.56 -13.26
CA ILE A 94 7.42 -14.92 -13.03
C ILE A 94 7.77 -14.90 -11.53
N MET A 95 6.75 -14.75 -10.68
CA MET A 95 6.89 -14.63 -9.22
C MET A 95 6.90 -16.00 -8.54
N SER A 96 5.97 -16.86 -8.95
CA SER A 96 5.86 -18.21 -8.45
C SER A 96 5.15 -19.09 -9.47
N SER A 97 5.59 -20.34 -9.61
CA SER A 97 4.89 -21.32 -10.42
C SER A 97 3.68 -21.85 -9.62
N PRO A 98 2.44 -21.59 -10.05
CA PRO A 98 1.27 -22.13 -9.38
C PRO A 98 1.28 -23.66 -9.41
N CYS A 99 1.08 -24.26 -8.25
CA CYS A 99 0.80 -25.68 -8.09
C CYS A 99 -0.70 -25.86 -7.92
N TYR A 100 -1.44 -25.88 -9.04
CA TYR A 100 -2.91 -26.00 -9.01
C TYR A 100 -3.40 -27.36 -8.48
N THR A 101 -2.52 -28.36 -8.32
CA THR A 101 -2.87 -29.66 -7.76
C THR A 101 -3.02 -29.66 -6.24
N GLN A 102 -2.47 -28.65 -5.56
CA GLN A 102 -2.56 -28.50 -4.11
C GLN A 102 -3.28 -27.20 -3.77
N HIS A 103 -4.41 -27.31 -3.06
CA HIS A 103 -5.13 -26.14 -2.60
C HIS A 103 -4.27 -25.34 -1.58
N PRO A 104 -4.26 -23.99 -1.62
CA PRO A 104 -3.46 -23.19 -0.70
C PRO A 104 -3.73 -23.47 0.79
N SER A 105 -4.93 -23.94 1.15
CA SER A 105 -5.26 -24.34 2.53
C SER A 105 -4.42 -25.50 3.07
N ALA A 106 -3.78 -26.29 2.21
CA ALA A 106 -2.91 -27.40 2.64
C ALA A 106 -1.68 -26.91 3.42
N PHE A 107 -1.28 -25.66 3.23
CA PHE A 107 -0.17 -25.05 3.96
C PHE A 107 -0.59 -24.48 5.33
N HIS A 108 -1.89 -24.50 5.67
CA HIS A 108 -2.39 -23.85 6.88
C HIS A 108 -1.86 -24.58 8.12
N PRO A 109 -1.34 -23.87 9.14
CA PRO A 109 -0.92 -24.49 10.37
C PRO A 109 -2.13 -25.02 11.16
N GLY A 110 -1.88 -25.80 12.22
CA GLY A 110 -2.95 -26.22 13.13
C GLY A 110 -3.64 -25.00 13.79
N LYS A 111 -4.93 -25.12 14.11
CA LYS A 111 -5.73 -24.00 14.66
C LYS A 111 -5.08 -23.33 15.86
N ALA A 112 -4.56 -24.10 16.81
CA ALA A 112 -3.88 -23.56 18.01
C ALA A 112 -2.66 -22.69 17.63
N THR A 113 -1.80 -23.20 16.75
CA THR A 113 -0.62 -22.47 16.25
C THR A 113 -1.02 -21.21 15.49
N ALA A 114 -2.07 -21.27 14.68
CA ALA A 114 -2.56 -20.12 13.93
C ALA A 114 -3.05 -18.98 14.84
N ILE A 115 -3.79 -19.33 15.90
CA ILE A 115 -4.27 -18.36 16.91
C ILE A 115 -3.08 -17.76 17.66
N GLU A 116 -2.09 -18.57 18.02
CA GLU A 116 -0.88 -18.08 18.68
C GLU A 116 -0.09 -17.12 17.78
N LEU A 117 0.04 -17.44 16.49
CA LEU A 117 0.72 -16.58 15.51
C LEU A 117 -0.01 -15.25 15.29
N TRP A 118 -1.35 -15.24 15.30
CA TRP A 118 -2.12 -14.00 15.27
C TRP A 118 -1.81 -13.11 16.49
N ASN A 119 -1.80 -13.68 17.69
CA ASN A 119 -1.45 -12.95 18.91
C ASN A 119 -0.01 -12.43 18.88
N ILE A 120 0.94 -13.24 18.39
CA ILE A 120 2.34 -12.81 18.22
C ILE A 120 2.43 -11.66 17.21
N TYR A 121 1.68 -11.70 16.12
CA TYR A 121 1.63 -10.61 15.15
C TYR A 121 1.17 -9.30 15.79
N LEU A 122 0.05 -9.33 16.54
CA LEU A 122 -0.47 -8.14 17.21
C LEU A 122 0.50 -7.56 18.24
N ASN A 123 1.19 -8.42 19.00
CA ASN A 123 2.08 -7.98 20.07
C ASN A 123 3.49 -7.58 19.61
N ASN A 124 4.04 -8.29 18.61
CA ASN A 124 5.41 -8.10 18.18
C ASN A 124 5.49 -7.36 16.84
N VAL A 125 4.71 -7.75 15.84
CA VAL A 125 4.87 -7.21 14.48
C VAL A 125 4.23 -5.82 14.36
N GLU A 126 2.96 -5.70 14.70
CA GLU A 126 2.21 -4.46 14.51
C GLU A 126 2.79 -3.31 15.36
N ILE A 127 3.20 -3.64 16.59
CA ILE A 127 3.79 -2.70 17.56
C ILE A 127 5.25 -2.38 17.24
N ILE A 128 6.11 -3.38 16.96
CA ILE A 128 7.57 -3.17 16.85
C ILE A 128 7.98 -2.80 15.42
N LEU A 129 7.35 -3.38 14.40
CA LEU A 129 7.66 -3.06 13.00
C LEU A 129 6.91 -1.81 12.50
N GLY A 130 6.01 -1.24 13.31
CA GLY A 130 5.30 -0.02 12.95
C GLY A 130 4.32 -0.17 11.80
N LEU A 131 3.95 -1.42 11.50
CA LEU A 131 3.13 -1.81 10.37
C LEU A 131 1.67 -1.70 10.74
N LYS A 132 1.13 -0.48 10.83
CA LYS A 132 -0.30 -0.30 11.05
C LYS A 132 -1.10 -0.45 9.76
N LEU A 133 -0.96 -1.64 9.16
CA LEU A 133 -1.66 -2.06 7.95
C LEU A 133 -2.99 -2.75 8.27
N THR A 134 -3.22 -3.12 9.52
CA THR A 134 -4.40 -3.81 10.06
C THR A 134 -5.41 -2.86 10.69
N HIS A 135 -6.67 -3.27 10.62
CA HIS A 135 -7.75 -2.80 11.44
C HIS A 135 -8.25 -3.96 12.28
N ILE A 136 -7.82 -4.01 13.55
CA ILE A 136 -7.94 -5.18 14.41
C ILE A 136 -9.40 -5.69 14.43
N ALA A 137 -10.38 -4.83 14.66
CA ALA A 137 -11.78 -5.24 14.81
C ALA A 137 -12.35 -5.95 13.56
N THR A 138 -12.00 -5.52 12.35
CA THR A 138 -12.49 -6.16 11.12
C THR A 138 -11.62 -7.34 10.70
N ASP A 139 -10.31 -7.25 10.93
CA ASP A 139 -9.36 -8.25 10.46
C ASP A 139 -9.34 -9.47 11.39
N GLU A 140 -9.64 -9.30 12.67
CA GLU A 140 -9.75 -10.40 13.64
C GLU A 140 -10.86 -11.39 13.23
N VAL A 141 -12.02 -10.88 12.81
CA VAL A 141 -13.12 -11.72 12.28
C VAL A 141 -12.66 -12.52 11.06
N ARG A 142 -11.95 -11.87 10.12
CA ARG A 142 -11.39 -12.53 8.93
C ARG A 142 -10.36 -13.60 9.27
N VAL A 143 -9.46 -13.29 10.20
CA VAL A 143 -8.40 -14.23 10.60
C VAL A 143 -9.03 -15.45 11.27
N TYR A 144 -9.96 -15.27 12.20
CA TYR A 144 -10.60 -16.39 12.87
C TYR A 144 -11.51 -17.20 11.94
N SER A 145 -12.21 -16.59 10.99
CA SER A 145 -12.99 -17.34 9.99
C SER A 145 -12.08 -18.21 9.12
N THR A 146 -10.93 -17.66 8.71
CA THR A 146 -9.91 -18.39 7.94
C THR A 146 -9.24 -19.51 8.72
N ILE A 147 -9.00 -19.31 10.02
CA ILE A 147 -8.48 -20.37 10.89
C ILE A 147 -9.51 -21.50 11.04
N ASP A 148 -10.79 -21.18 11.09
CA ASP A 148 -11.83 -22.17 11.32
C ASP A 148 -12.06 -23.07 10.09
N GLU A 149 -12.20 -22.46 8.91
CA GLU A 149 -12.46 -23.14 7.64
C GLU A 149 -11.58 -22.62 6.48
N PRO A 150 -10.27 -22.93 6.44
CA PRO A 150 -9.36 -22.39 5.44
C PRO A 150 -9.64 -22.86 4.00
N ILE A 151 -10.49 -23.87 3.79
CA ILE A 151 -10.79 -24.41 2.46
C ILE A 151 -11.88 -23.62 1.72
N THR A 152 -12.79 -22.98 2.46
CA THR A 152 -13.94 -22.25 1.91
C THR A 152 -13.67 -20.75 1.76
N GLU A 153 -12.61 -20.25 2.41
CA GLU A 153 -12.24 -18.84 2.37
C GLU A 153 -11.63 -18.39 1.04
N LYS A 154 -11.67 -17.07 0.84
CA LYS A 154 -11.07 -16.43 -0.33
C LYS A 154 -9.55 -16.56 -0.29
N PHE A 155 -8.95 -16.70 -1.47
CA PHE A 155 -7.49 -16.76 -1.60
C PHE A 155 -6.78 -15.52 -1.06
N ASP A 156 -7.38 -14.33 -1.18
CA ASP A 156 -6.82 -13.10 -0.60
C ASP A 156 -6.76 -13.14 0.93
N ASP A 157 -7.79 -13.70 1.57
CA ASP A 157 -7.88 -13.81 3.03
C ASP A 157 -6.89 -14.89 3.55
N LEU A 158 -6.72 -15.98 2.79
CA LEU A 158 -5.65 -16.96 3.01
C LEU A 158 -4.25 -16.33 2.88
N ALA A 159 -4.01 -15.56 1.81
CA ALA A 159 -2.73 -14.88 1.61
C ALA A 159 -2.44 -13.89 2.75
N PHE A 160 -3.47 -13.18 3.21
CA PHE A 160 -3.39 -12.27 4.35
C PHE A 160 -3.01 -13.01 5.64
N CYS A 161 -3.68 -14.12 5.95
CA CYS A 161 -3.35 -14.95 7.11
C CYS A 161 -1.93 -15.53 7.02
N TYR A 162 -1.51 -16.06 5.87
CA TYR A 162 -0.14 -16.56 5.73
C TYR A 162 0.91 -15.45 5.86
N SER A 163 0.62 -14.23 5.40
CA SER A 163 1.51 -13.08 5.56
C SER A 163 1.66 -12.67 7.02
N ILE A 164 0.57 -12.73 7.80
CA ILE A 164 0.56 -12.56 9.26
C ILE A 164 1.42 -13.65 9.92
N TYR A 165 1.18 -14.92 9.59
CA TYR A 165 1.90 -16.05 10.16
C TYR A 165 3.40 -15.99 9.87
N PHE A 166 3.77 -15.65 8.62
CA PHE A 166 5.15 -15.46 8.21
C PHE A 166 5.80 -14.31 9.00
N ALA A 167 5.15 -13.15 9.08
CA ALA A 167 5.68 -12.01 9.82
C ALA A 167 5.84 -12.30 11.33
N ALA A 168 4.84 -12.97 11.92
CA ALA A 168 4.90 -13.41 13.32
C ALA A 168 6.07 -14.37 13.55
N ALA A 169 6.22 -15.39 12.70
CA ALA A 169 7.33 -16.34 12.78
C ALA A 169 8.70 -15.66 12.62
N VAL A 170 8.84 -14.70 11.71
CA VAL A 170 10.07 -13.90 11.56
C VAL A 170 10.40 -13.13 12.84
N SER A 171 9.39 -12.61 13.55
CA SER A 171 9.57 -11.82 14.77
C SER A 171 10.01 -12.63 16.00
N LEU A 172 9.87 -13.97 15.96
CA LEU A 172 10.24 -14.82 17.08
C LEU A 172 11.76 -15.03 17.15
N GLU A 173 12.29 -15.11 18.36
CA GLU A 173 13.66 -15.57 18.58
C GLU A 173 13.73 -17.09 18.41
N ASP A 174 14.89 -17.60 17.98
CA ASP A 174 15.11 -19.03 17.69
C ASP A 174 15.02 -19.92 18.96
N THR A 175 14.98 -19.30 20.14
CA THR A 175 14.80 -19.95 21.45
C THR A 175 13.34 -20.29 21.78
N THR A 176 12.39 -19.77 21.00
CA THR A 176 10.95 -19.94 21.26
C THR A 176 10.50 -21.35 20.84
N SER A 177 9.85 -22.09 21.74
CA SER A 177 9.44 -23.48 21.52
C SER A 177 8.23 -23.67 20.58
N LEU A 178 7.77 -22.62 19.90
CA LEU A 178 6.59 -22.69 19.04
C LEU A 178 6.83 -23.58 17.80
N PHE A 179 8.04 -23.57 17.27
CA PHE A 179 8.41 -24.34 16.07
C PHE A 179 9.57 -25.27 16.38
N LEU A 180 9.46 -26.52 15.91
CA LEU A 180 10.59 -27.45 15.95
C LEU A 180 11.69 -27.04 14.97
N ASP A 181 11.30 -26.62 13.76
CA ASP A 181 12.18 -25.99 12.78
C ASP A 181 11.49 -24.77 12.18
N LYS A 182 11.91 -23.59 12.65
CA LYS A 182 11.42 -22.29 12.20
C LYS A 182 11.64 -22.07 10.70
N THR A 183 12.74 -22.59 10.13
CA THR A 183 13.06 -22.38 8.71
C THR A 183 12.06 -23.13 7.82
N THR A 184 11.74 -24.38 8.18
CA THR A 184 10.73 -25.18 7.48
C THR A 184 9.35 -24.51 7.55
N GLU A 185 8.94 -23.99 8.71
CA GLU A 185 7.65 -23.31 8.84
C GLU A 185 7.59 -21.98 8.07
N LEU A 186 8.68 -21.20 8.05
CA LEU A 186 8.78 -20.00 7.21
C LEU A 186 8.66 -20.34 5.72
N GLN A 187 9.30 -21.42 5.26
CA GLN A 187 9.17 -21.91 3.89
C GLN A 187 7.74 -22.35 3.58
N ARG A 188 7.10 -23.07 4.51
CA ARG A 188 5.70 -23.48 4.40
C ARG A 188 4.76 -22.29 4.25
N PHE A 189 4.88 -21.28 5.11
CA PHE A 189 4.06 -20.08 5.02
C PHE A 189 4.33 -19.30 3.74
N LYS A 190 5.60 -19.15 3.34
CA LYS A 190 5.96 -18.56 2.05
C LYS A 190 5.28 -19.28 0.88
N MET A 191 5.32 -20.61 0.85
CA MET A 191 4.60 -21.38 -0.18
C MET A 191 3.10 -21.13 -0.14
N GLY A 192 2.50 -21.08 1.07
CA GLY A 192 1.08 -20.73 1.24
C GLY A 192 0.72 -19.35 0.64
N ILE A 193 1.56 -18.33 0.89
CA ILE A 193 1.40 -16.97 0.32
C ILE A 193 1.46 -17.03 -1.21
N GLU A 194 2.50 -17.65 -1.75
CA GLU A 194 2.72 -17.73 -3.20
C GLU A 194 1.60 -18.47 -3.93
N GLN A 195 1.13 -19.59 -3.35
CA GLN A 195 0.00 -20.33 -3.91
C GLN A 195 -1.30 -19.55 -3.78
N ALA A 196 -1.54 -18.87 -2.66
CA ALA A 196 -2.75 -18.07 -2.49
C ALA A 196 -2.79 -16.89 -3.49
N PHE A 197 -1.68 -16.20 -3.74
CA PHE A 197 -1.63 -15.14 -4.75
C PHE A 197 -1.81 -15.67 -6.17
N ALA A 198 -1.30 -16.86 -6.47
CA ALA A 198 -1.41 -17.43 -7.80
C ALA A 198 -2.82 -17.96 -8.08
N HIS A 199 -3.47 -18.62 -7.11
CA HIS A 199 -4.87 -19.04 -7.24
C HIS A 199 -5.84 -17.83 -7.22
N GLY A 200 -5.51 -16.78 -6.47
CA GLY A 200 -6.29 -15.53 -6.41
C GLY A 200 -6.09 -14.59 -7.59
N ASP A 201 -5.13 -14.88 -8.47
CA ASP A 201 -4.78 -14.06 -9.64
C ASP A 201 -4.55 -12.57 -9.28
N LEU A 202 -3.74 -12.32 -8.23
CA LEU A 202 -3.60 -11.01 -7.59
C LEU A 202 -3.30 -9.87 -8.58
N PHE A 203 -2.54 -10.11 -9.63
CA PHE A 203 -2.12 -9.05 -10.56
C PHE A 203 -3.17 -8.70 -11.60
N ASN A 204 -4.03 -9.64 -11.98
CA ASN A 204 -5.15 -9.33 -12.88
C ASN A 204 -6.40 -8.92 -12.09
N ARG A 205 -6.53 -9.39 -10.84
CA ARG A 205 -7.69 -9.16 -9.96
C ARG A 205 -7.26 -8.65 -8.58
N PRO A 206 -6.61 -7.49 -8.50
CA PRO A 206 -6.13 -7.00 -7.22
C PRO A 206 -7.29 -6.65 -6.29
N THR A 207 -7.11 -6.97 -5.01
CA THR A 207 -7.99 -6.52 -3.93
C THR A 207 -7.17 -5.77 -2.89
N LEU A 208 -7.84 -4.94 -2.09
CA LEU A 208 -7.17 -4.24 -1.00
C LEU A 208 -6.55 -5.23 0.00
N THR A 209 -7.23 -6.33 0.29
CA THR A 209 -6.72 -7.38 1.19
C THR A 209 -5.50 -8.09 0.61
N GLY A 210 -5.54 -8.50 -0.66
CA GLY A 210 -4.40 -9.14 -1.32
C GLY A 210 -3.17 -8.21 -1.38
N LEU A 211 -3.38 -6.92 -1.65
CA LEU A 211 -2.30 -5.92 -1.62
C LEU A 211 -1.72 -5.72 -0.21
N ARG A 212 -2.58 -5.70 0.83
CA ARG A 212 -2.14 -5.61 2.24
C ARG A 212 -1.32 -6.84 2.63
N ALA A 213 -1.76 -8.04 2.23
CA ALA A 213 -1.02 -9.27 2.43
C ALA A 213 0.39 -9.17 1.81
N LEU A 214 0.48 -8.76 0.55
CA LEU A 214 1.76 -8.60 -0.15
C LEU A 214 2.66 -7.56 0.54
N ALA A 215 2.11 -6.44 1.00
CA ALA A 215 2.87 -5.42 1.72
C ALA A 215 3.41 -5.92 3.08
N ILE A 216 2.63 -6.71 3.82
CA ILE A 216 3.08 -7.36 5.08
C ILE A 216 4.20 -8.35 4.77
N TYR A 217 4.00 -9.22 3.78
CA TYR A 217 4.99 -10.22 3.38
C TYR A 217 6.33 -9.59 2.97
N LEU A 218 6.31 -8.58 2.11
CA LEU A 218 7.54 -7.88 1.68
C LEU A 218 8.23 -7.15 2.83
N SER A 219 7.47 -6.70 3.82
CA SER A 219 8.04 -6.09 5.02
C SER A 219 8.79 -7.11 5.88
N ALA A 220 8.24 -8.32 6.02
CA ALA A 220 8.82 -9.39 6.81
C ALA A 220 9.99 -10.12 6.09
N ILE A 221 9.86 -10.41 4.79
CA ILE A 221 10.88 -11.18 4.04
C ILE A 221 12.22 -10.44 3.98
N ARG A 222 12.20 -9.10 4.05
CA ARG A 222 13.41 -8.26 4.03
C ARG A 222 14.39 -8.61 5.16
N VAL A 223 13.90 -9.15 6.28
CA VAL A 223 14.77 -9.63 7.38
C VAL A 223 15.69 -10.75 6.92
N HIS A 224 15.21 -11.62 6.02
CA HIS A 224 15.95 -12.77 5.50
C HIS A 224 16.58 -12.53 4.13
N ASN A 225 16.06 -11.56 3.34
CA ASN A 225 16.53 -11.28 2.00
C ASN A 225 16.76 -9.77 1.79
N ARG A 226 18.04 -9.37 1.75
CA ARG A 226 18.49 -8.01 1.43
C ARG A 226 18.80 -7.80 -0.06
N GLY A 227 18.38 -8.73 -0.91
CA GLY A 227 18.60 -8.64 -2.35
C GLY A 227 17.71 -7.57 -3.00
N LYS A 228 18.12 -7.14 -4.20
CA LYS A 228 17.38 -6.18 -5.04
C LYS A 228 15.97 -6.64 -5.40
N SER A 229 15.67 -7.93 -5.28
CA SER A 229 14.35 -8.48 -5.56
C SER A 229 13.28 -7.80 -4.72
N VAL A 230 13.51 -7.56 -3.42
CA VAL A 230 12.50 -6.93 -2.55
C VAL A 230 12.16 -5.51 -3.02
N TRP A 231 13.16 -4.74 -3.46
CA TRP A 231 12.93 -3.41 -4.03
C TRP A 231 12.15 -3.47 -5.35
N ILE A 232 12.51 -4.38 -6.27
CA ILE A 232 11.76 -4.59 -7.52
C ILE A 232 10.30 -4.95 -7.24
N LEU A 233 10.06 -5.80 -6.23
CA LEU A 233 8.72 -6.17 -5.80
C LEU A 233 7.96 -4.99 -5.18
N ASN A 234 8.60 -4.10 -4.44
CA ASN A 234 7.95 -2.87 -3.97
C ASN A 234 7.49 -2.00 -5.14
N GLY A 235 8.29 -1.89 -6.21
CA GLY A 235 7.87 -1.21 -7.43
C GLY A 235 6.61 -1.83 -8.07
N LEU A 236 6.52 -3.17 -8.08
CA LEU A 236 5.31 -3.89 -8.52
C LEU A 236 4.12 -3.59 -7.61
N VAL A 237 4.31 -3.62 -6.29
CA VAL A 237 3.28 -3.25 -5.29
C VAL A 237 2.77 -1.83 -5.52
N ILE A 238 3.63 -0.87 -5.84
CA ILE A 238 3.20 0.50 -6.19
C ILE A 238 2.27 0.49 -7.40
N ARG A 239 2.58 -0.29 -8.45
CA ARG A 239 1.72 -0.38 -9.64
C ARG A 239 0.36 -1.01 -9.33
N VAL A 240 0.33 -2.05 -8.49
CA VAL A 240 -0.93 -2.63 -8.02
C VAL A 240 -1.72 -1.65 -7.14
N ALA A 241 -1.05 -0.89 -6.28
CA ALA A 241 -1.71 0.16 -5.49
C ALA A 241 -2.29 1.27 -6.38
N GLN A 242 -1.56 1.65 -7.43
CA GLN A 242 -2.01 2.64 -8.41
C GLN A 242 -3.24 2.14 -9.19
N SER A 243 -3.26 0.88 -9.62
CA SER A 243 -4.42 0.29 -10.32
C SER A 243 -5.66 0.20 -9.42
N LEU A 244 -5.48 0.09 -8.10
CA LEU A 244 -6.55 0.19 -7.09
C LEU A 244 -6.92 1.63 -6.71
N GLY A 245 -6.22 2.64 -7.24
CA GLY A 245 -6.50 4.05 -6.98
C GLY A 245 -5.94 4.60 -5.65
N LEU A 246 -5.04 3.89 -4.97
CA LEU A 246 -4.51 4.31 -3.66
C LEU A 246 -3.67 5.59 -3.70
N HIS A 247 -3.17 5.96 -4.88
CA HIS A 247 -2.44 7.21 -5.12
C HIS A 247 -3.36 8.45 -5.14
N LYS A 248 -4.68 8.27 -5.00
CA LYS A 248 -5.66 9.34 -4.79
C LYS A 248 -6.35 9.14 -3.44
N ASP A 249 -6.58 10.24 -2.73
CA ASP A 249 -7.22 10.18 -1.42
C ASP A 249 -8.65 9.64 -1.55
N GLY A 250 -9.00 8.64 -0.72
CA GLY A 250 -10.33 8.02 -0.76
C GLY A 250 -11.48 9.00 -0.56
N THR A 251 -11.26 10.12 0.16
CA THR A 251 -12.28 11.17 0.31
C THR A 251 -12.59 11.89 -1.00
N LYS A 252 -11.61 12.02 -1.91
CA LYS A 252 -11.82 12.56 -3.26
C LYS A 252 -12.54 11.56 -4.17
N LEU A 253 -12.51 10.27 -3.82
CA LEU A 253 -13.15 9.18 -4.54
C LEU A 253 -14.54 8.82 -3.99
N GLY A 254 -15.02 9.53 -2.95
CA GLY A 254 -16.32 9.26 -2.32
C GLY A 254 -16.37 7.94 -1.54
N LEU A 255 -15.24 7.42 -1.08
CA LEU A 255 -15.19 6.16 -0.34
C LEU A 255 -15.61 6.33 1.13
N PRO A 256 -16.14 5.27 1.77
CA PRO A 256 -16.44 5.27 3.19
C PRO A 256 -15.23 5.70 4.04
N PRO A 257 -15.44 6.34 5.20
CA PRO A 257 -14.36 6.87 6.02
C PRO A 257 -13.33 5.81 6.43
N LEU A 258 -13.78 4.64 6.91
CA LEU A 258 -12.89 3.53 7.28
C LEU A 258 -12.04 3.09 6.09
N GLU A 259 -12.66 2.88 4.93
CA GLU A 259 -11.94 2.42 3.74
C GLU A 259 -10.91 3.46 3.28
N SER A 260 -11.29 4.75 3.29
CA SER A 260 -10.39 5.85 2.99
C SER A 260 -9.17 5.86 3.91
N GLU A 261 -9.37 5.66 5.21
CA GLU A 261 -8.29 5.62 6.18
C GLU A 261 -7.36 4.41 5.98
N LEU A 262 -7.91 3.21 5.75
CA LEU A 262 -7.09 2.01 5.49
C LEU A 262 -6.28 2.14 4.19
N ARG A 263 -6.86 2.76 3.15
CA ARG A 263 -6.14 3.08 1.90
C ARG A 263 -5.00 4.07 2.13
N ARG A 264 -5.20 5.11 2.96
CA ARG A 264 -4.12 6.04 3.34
C ARG A 264 -2.99 5.32 4.07
N ARG A 265 -3.32 4.50 5.08
CA ARG A 265 -2.33 3.71 5.84
C ARG A 265 -1.49 2.83 4.92
N LEU A 266 -2.14 2.12 4.00
CA LEU A 266 -1.45 1.24 3.04
C LEU A 266 -0.60 2.03 2.03
N TRP A 267 -1.14 3.09 1.45
CA TRP A 267 -0.41 3.92 0.48
C TRP A 267 0.88 4.49 1.08
N TRP A 268 0.77 5.16 2.23
CA TRP A 268 1.91 5.78 2.91
C TRP A 268 2.94 4.75 3.37
N HIS A 269 2.50 3.56 3.78
CA HIS A 269 3.39 2.45 4.08
C HIS A 269 4.20 2.03 2.83
N ILE A 270 3.53 1.78 1.70
CA ILE A 270 4.17 1.31 0.46
C ILE A 270 5.24 2.31 -0.02
N ILE A 271 4.89 3.59 -0.17
CA ILE A 271 5.82 4.59 -0.72
C ILE A 271 6.99 4.88 0.24
N THR A 272 6.75 4.85 1.56
CA THR A 272 7.82 5.01 2.54
C THR A 272 8.80 3.84 2.50
N ARG A 273 8.30 2.61 2.28
CA ARG A 273 9.13 1.42 2.17
C ARG A 273 9.92 1.39 0.88
N ASP A 274 9.32 1.79 -0.24
CA ASP A 274 9.99 1.82 -1.54
C ASP A 274 11.19 2.77 -1.54
N SER A 275 11.00 4.02 -1.10
CA SER A 275 12.08 5.01 -0.97
C SER A 275 13.26 4.48 -0.15
N ARG A 276 12.97 3.85 1.01
CA ARG A 276 14.01 3.27 1.87
C ARG A 276 14.74 2.11 1.19
N SER A 277 14.02 1.25 0.46
CA SER A 277 14.66 0.14 -0.25
C SER A 277 15.51 0.59 -1.44
N GLY A 278 15.17 1.70 -2.11
CA GLY A 278 16.01 2.29 -3.15
C GLY A 278 17.33 2.84 -2.60
N GLU A 279 17.30 3.44 -1.41
CA GLU A 279 18.49 3.96 -0.71
C GLU A 279 19.54 2.89 -0.44
N ASP A 280 19.11 1.69 -0.01
CA ASP A 280 20.02 0.57 0.28
C ASP A 280 20.87 0.18 -0.93
N PHE A 281 20.39 0.47 -2.14
CA PHE A 281 21.07 0.19 -3.40
C PHE A 281 21.66 1.44 -4.07
N GLY A 282 21.62 2.60 -3.39
CA GLY A 282 22.14 3.87 -3.90
C GLY A 282 21.35 4.41 -5.08
N LEU A 283 20.06 4.09 -5.18
CA LEU A 283 19.19 4.54 -6.26
C LEU A 283 18.34 5.74 -5.79
N GLU A 284 18.24 6.73 -6.66
CA GLU A 284 17.30 7.83 -6.49
C GLU A 284 15.88 7.34 -6.80
N ASP A 285 14.87 7.86 -6.09
CA ASP A 285 13.47 7.61 -6.42
C ASP A 285 13.12 8.44 -7.66
N PRO A 286 12.86 7.81 -8.83
CA PRO A 286 12.59 8.54 -10.05
C PRO A 286 11.21 9.21 -10.06
N ASN A 287 10.30 8.85 -9.14
CA ASN A 287 8.91 9.30 -9.16
C ASN A 287 8.58 10.33 -8.07
N ASP A 288 9.49 10.59 -7.12
CA ASP A 288 9.33 11.58 -6.02
C ASP A 288 7.96 11.42 -5.33
N LEU A 289 7.54 10.16 -5.10
CA LEU A 289 6.16 9.85 -4.69
C LEU A 289 5.84 10.35 -3.28
N LEU A 290 6.85 10.43 -2.41
CA LEU A 290 6.68 10.90 -1.03
C LEU A 290 6.48 12.43 -0.98
N SER A 291 7.07 13.19 -1.91
CA SER A 291 6.86 14.64 -2.06
C SER A 291 5.58 15.00 -2.82
N THR A 292 5.27 14.23 -3.87
CA THR A 292 4.21 14.58 -4.86
C THR A 292 2.85 13.94 -4.57
N SER A 293 2.76 13.04 -3.58
CA SER A 293 1.51 12.37 -3.23
C SER A 293 0.42 13.33 -2.73
N ASP A 294 -0.72 13.35 -3.44
CA ASP A 294 -1.93 14.11 -3.09
C ASP A 294 -2.78 13.46 -1.97
N VAL A 295 -2.33 12.33 -1.43
CA VAL A 295 -3.05 11.55 -0.40
C VAL A 295 -2.80 12.17 0.97
N LYS A 296 -3.85 12.39 1.76
CA LYS A 296 -3.70 12.92 3.12
C LYS A 296 -2.92 11.93 3.99
N LEU A 297 -2.21 12.44 5.00
CA LEU A 297 -1.58 11.57 5.99
C LEU A 297 -2.65 10.74 6.73
N PRO A 298 -2.31 9.51 7.17
CA PRO A 298 -3.17 8.76 8.07
C PRO A 298 -3.47 9.57 9.35
N LEU A 299 -4.63 9.36 9.96
CA LEU A 299 -4.97 10.05 11.21
C LEU A 299 -4.27 9.40 12.41
N ASN A 300 -3.82 10.20 13.38
CA ASN A 300 -3.37 9.69 14.67
C ASN A 300 -4.57 9.24 15.54
N ILE A 301 -5.09 8.05 15.29
CA ILE A 301 -6.27 7.46 15.97
C ILE A 301 -6.03 5.98 16.30
N ASN A 302 -6.80 5.43 17.24
CA ASN A 302 -6.79 3.99 17.53
C ASN A 302 -7.81 3.26 16.66
N ASP A 303 -7.58 1.96 16.43
CA ASP A 303 -8.53 1.14 15.66
C ASP A 303 -9.91 1.06 16.31
N ALA A 304 -9.97 1.08 17.65
CA ALA A 304 -11.24 1.06 18.36
C ALA A 304 -12.12 2.30 18.08
N ASP A 305 -11.58 3.35 17.45
CA ASP A 305 -12.32 4.57 17.15
C ASP A 305 -12.99 4.55 15.76
N ILE A 306 -12.65 3.59 14.91
CA ILE A 306 -13.15 3.50 13.53
C ILE A 306 -13.90 2.19 13.34
N PHE A 307 -15.00 2.25 12.58
CA PHE A 307 -15.89 1.10 12.35
C PHE A 307 -16.58 1.22 10.98
N PRO A 308 -17.03 0.12 10.38
CA PRO A 308 -17.46 0.12 8.97
C PRO A 308 -18.61 1.08 8.64
N GLU A 309 -19.59 1.23 9.53
CA GLU A 309 -20.81 2.01 9.32
C GLU A 309 -20.68 3.50 9.70
N MET A 310 -19.46 3.97 9.94
CA MET A 310 -19.23 5.37 10.34
C MET A 310 -19.43 6.35 9.17
N GLU A 311 -20.02 7.51 9.45
CA GLU A 311 -20.25 8.57 8.44
C GLU A 311 -19.08 9.55 8.35
N GLU A 312 -18.40 9.82 9.47
CA GLU A 312 -17.28 10.76 9.55
C GLU A 312 -16.13 10.20 10.38
N LEU A 313 -14.88 10.53 10.01
CA LEU A 313 -13.69 10.15 10.78
C LEU A 313 -13.67 10.87 12.13
N PRO A 314 -13.25 10.19 13.22
CA PRO A 314 -13.08 10.83 14.51
C PRO A 314 -12.01 11.91 14.46
N VAL A 315 -12.08 12.82 15.43
CA VAL A 315 -11.07 13.87 15.61
C VAL A 315 -9.71 13.24 15.94
N GLU A 316 -8.65 13.74 15.31
CA GLU A 316 -7.29 13.27 15.53
C GLU A 316 -6.89 13.44 17.00
N ARG A 317 -6.33 12.37 17.58
CA ARG A 317 -5.89 12.36 18.97
C ARG A 317 -4.58 13.11 19.12
N THR A 318 -4.41 13.74 20.27
CA THR A 318 -3.12 14.34 20.60
C THR A 318 -2.18 13.30 21.19
N GLU A 319 -2.69 12.34 21.95
CA GLU A 319 -1.97 11.27 22.65
C GLU A 319 -1.33 10.23 21.73
N TRP A 320 -0.52 9.35 22.32
CA TRP A 320 0.04 8.18 21.64
C TRP A 320 -1.07 7.20 21.24
N THR A 321 -1.05 6.78 19.97
CA THR A 321 -1.98 5.81 19.39
C THR A 321 -1.21 4.71 18.65
N CYS A 322 -1.92 3.67 18.18
CA CYS A 322 -1.31 2.67 17.30
C CYS A 322 -0.78 3.25 15.98
N MET A 323 -1.21 4.44 15.56
CA MET A 323 -0.74 5.12 14.34
C MET A 323 0.52 5.96 14.54
N THR A 324 0.89 6.28 15.79
CA THR A 324 1.97 7.24 16.07
C THR A 324 3.31 6.83 15.46
N PHE A 325 3.67 5.54 15.53
CA PHE A 325 4.93 5.06 14.96
C PHE A 325 4.93 5.14 13.42
N SER A 326 3.84 4.77 12.76
CA SER A 326 3.72 4.88 11.31
C SER A 326 3.84 6.34 10.87
N LEU A 327 3.27 7.28 11.63
CA LEU A 327 3.40 8.72 11.36
C LEU A 327 4.83 9.23 11.55
N ILE A 328 5.55 8.79 12.59
CA ILE A 328 6.99 9.07 12.76
C ILE A 328 7.78 8.56 11.53
N THR A 329 7.46 7.36 11.06
CA THR A 329 8.11 6.71 9.92
C THR A 329 7.90 7.52 8.64
N VAL A 330 6.70 8.03 8.41
CA VAL A 330 6.36 8.89 7.27
C VAL A 330 7.04 10.27 7.39
N ASP A 331 6.97 10.91 8.55
CA ASP A 331 7.63 12.21 8.79
C ASP A 331 9.14 12.12 8.51
N LEU A 332 9.77 11.02 8.93
CA LEU A 332 11.17 10.75 8.68
C LEU A 332 11.46 10.55 7.18
N ALA A 333 10.66 9.74 6.50
CA ALA A 333 10.86 9.47 5.07
C ALA A 333 10.78 10.76 4.24
N LYS A 334 9.80 11.62 4.53
CA LYS A 334 9.66 12.93 3.88
C LYS A 334 10.84 13.87 4.19
N ALA A 335 11.42 13.81 5.39
CA ALA A 335 12.60 14.59 5.72
C ALA A 335 13.83 14.13 4.93
N MET A 336 14.03 12.82 4.81
CA MET A 336 15.13 12.23 4.04
C MET A 336 15.02 12.57 2.55
N GLU A 337 13.83 12.46 1.96
CA GLU A 337 13.58 12.85 0.57
C GLU A 337 13.85 14.33 0.32
N LYS A 338 13.37 15.22 1.20
CA LYS A 338 13.71 16.65 1.12
C LYS A 338 15.21 16.87 1.08
N LEU A 339 15.96 16.25 2.00
CA LEU A 339 17.42 16.36 2.05
C LEU A 339 18.10 15.89 0.75
N LYS A 340 17.59 14.83 0.12
CA LYS A 340 18.09 14.36 -1.19
C LYS A 340 17.84 15.38 -2.30
N ALA A 341 16.59 15.88 -2.43
CA ALA A 341 16.23 16.87 -3.44
C ALA A 341 17.03 18.19 -3.27
N GLY A 342 17.27 18.60 -2.01
CA GLY A 342 18.11 19.74 -1.69
C GLY A 342 19.59 19.56 -2.10
N ASN A 343 20.13 18.35 -1.99
CA ASN A 343 21.50 18.05 -2.41
C ASN A 343 21.67 18.02 -3.94
N ALA A 344 20.66 17.55 -4.69
CA ALA A 344 20.70 17.49 -6.15
C ALA A 344 20.64 18.89 -6.81
N SER A 345 19.98 19.84 -6.15
CA SER A 345 19.71 21.19 -6.68
C SER A 345 20.76 22.25 -6.33
N ALA A 346 21.77 21.93 -5.51
CA ALA A 346 22.64 22.94 -4.91
C ALA A 346 24.14 22.64 -4.94
N SER A 347 24.86 23.34 -5.81
CA SER A 347 26.19 23.84 -5.46
C SER A 347 26.02 24.87 -4.32
N THR A 348 26.45 24.52 -3.11
CA THR A 348 26.66 25.48 -2.01
C THR A 348 25.41 26.08 -1.32
N LEU A 349 24.20 25.49 -1.41
CA LEU A 349 23.09 25.89 -0.53
C LEU A 349 23.25 25.22 0.85
N SER A 350 23.97 25.98 1.68
CA SER A 350 24.07 26.06 3.13
C SER A 350 23.77 24.80 3.95
N LYS A 351 24.80 24.35 4.68
CA LYS A 351 24.67 23.48 5.86
C LYS A 351 23.47 23.86 6.75
N GLU A 352 23.16 25.16 6.88
CA GLU A 352 22.04 25.67 7.67
C GLU A 352 20.66 25.20 7.17
N TRP A 353 20.47 25.02 5.85
CA TRP A 353 19.21 24.49 5.32
C TRP A 353 19.04 23.02 5.68
N ARG A 354 20.11 22.22 5.59
CA ARG A 354 20.10 20.81 6.02
C ARG A 354 19.84 20.71 7.51
N ASP A 355 20.54 21.52 8.32
CA ASP A 355 20.34 21.59 9.76
C ASP A 355 18.89 21.97 10.07
N LYS A 356 18.29 22.92 9.34
CA LYS A 356 16.88 23.29 9.51
C LYS A 356 15.93 22.13 9.22
N VAL A 357 16.11 21.40 8.10
CA VAL A 357 15.26 20.25 7.76
C VAL A 357 15.37 19.16 8.84
N VAL A 358 16.59 18.89 9.32
CA VAL A 358 16.84 17.92 10.40
C VAL A 358 16.18 18.38 11.71
N GLN A 359 16.33 19.65 12.08
CA GLN A 359 15.72 20.19 13.30
C GLN A 359 14.17 20.20 13.24
N GLU A 360 13.58 20.48 12.08
CA GLU A 360 12.12 20.39 11.89
C GLU A 360 11.62 18.94 12.07
N ALA A 361 12.31 17.97 11.46
CA ALA A 361 12.00 16.56 11.59
C ALA A 361 12.16 16.09 13.04
N TYR A 362 13.28 16.46 13.67
CA TYR A 362 13.56 16.20 15.08
C TYR A 362 12.45 16.72 15.99
N THR A 363 12.07 17.99 15.82
CA THR A 363 11.04 18.63 16.65
C THR A 363 9.70 17.89 16.54
N LYS A 364 9.30 17.51 15.31
CA LYS A 364 8.06 16.74 15.08
C LYS A 364 8.10 15.36 15.72
N ILE A 365 9.19 14.62 15.52
CA ILE A 365 9.36 13.26 16.07
C ILE A 365 9.36 13.34 17.60
N ARG A 366 10.12 14.28 18.17
CA ARG A 366 10.17 14.50 19.61
C ARG A 366 8.80 14.85 20.19
N ALA A 367 8.04 15.73 19.55
CA ALA A 367 6.68 16.07 20.00
C ALA A 367 5.71 14.87 19.98
N ARG A 368 5.93 13.88 19.10
CA ARG A 368 5.18 12.62 19.10
C ARG A 368 5.66 11.68 20.22
N LEU A 369 6.98 11.59 20.42
CA LEU A 369 7.60 10.75 21.46
C LEU A 369 7.35 11.26 22.89
N GLU A 370 7.25 12.56 23.11
CA GLU A 370 6.96 13.15 24.44
C GLU A 370 5.60 12.72 25.01
N LYS A 371 4.72 12.22 24.14
CA LYS A 371 3.39 11.73 24.50
C LYS A 371 3.35 10.22 24.74
N PHE A 372 4.51 9.56 24.62
CA PHE A 372 4.70 8.16 24.97
C PHE A 372 4.55 7.98 26.47
N ASN A 373 3.70 7.04 26.88
CA ASN A 373 3.51 6.69 28.28
C ASN A 373 3.98 5.24 28.53
N PRO A 374 5.16 5.03 29.14
CA PRO A 374 5.74 3.70 29.34
C PRO A 374 4.90 2.77 30.23
N VAL A 375 3.88 3.29 30.91
CA VAL A 375 3.00 2.54 31.81
C VAL A 375 1.78 1.95 31.07
N THR A 376 1.49 2.41 29.85
CA THR A 376 0.32 1.92 29.08
C THR A 376 0.65 0.57 28.43
N PRO A 377 -0.17 -0.49 28.60
CA PRO A 377 0.00 -1.74 27.86
C PRO A 377 0.12 -1.48 26.35
N HIS A 378 0.93 -2.25 25.63
CA HIS A 378 1.24 -2.12 24.19
C HIS A 378 2.24 -1.01 23.77
N GLN A 379 2.63 -0.10 24.67
CA GLN A 379 3.66 0.91 24.40
C GLN A 379 5.12 0.45 24.73
N PRO A 380 5.39 -0.41 25.74
CA PRO A 380 6.75 -0.78 26.15
C PRO A 380 7.59 -1.53 25.10
N GLY A 381 6.96 -2.21 24.12
CA GLY A 381 7.67 -2.90 23.02
C GLY A 381 8.52 -1.96 22.16
N PHE A 382 8.25 -0.65 22.24
CA PHE A 382 9.00 0.41 21.58
C PHE A 382 10.42 0.62 22.17
N LEU A 383 10.64 0.36 23.47
CA LEU A 383 11.95 0.53 24.13
C LEU A 383 12.85 -0.72 24.03
N THR A 384 12.27 -1.87 23.69
CA THR A 384 13.00 -3.14 23.47
C THR A 384 13.68 -3.21 22.11
N ILE A 385 13.75 -2.11 21.36
CA ILE A 385 14.62 -1.96 20.18
C ILE A 385 16.08 -1.73 20.64
N ARG A 386 16.53 -2.38 21.73
CA ARG A 386 17.90 -2.24 22.27
C ARG A 386 18.77 -3.48 22.13
N HIS A 387 18.19 -4.66 21.88
CA HIS A 387 18.94 -5.92 22.00
C HIS A 387 18.58 -7.02 20.97
N THR A 388 18.12 -6.66 19.77
CA THR A 388 17.92 -7.66 18.71
C THR A 388 19.15 -7.72 17.77
N PRO A 389 19.67 -8.92 17.43
CA PRO A 389 20.95 -9.08 16.71
C PRO A 389 20.83 -8.94 15.17
N TYR A 390 19.76 -8.30 14.67
CA TYR A 390 19.49 -8.21 13.23
C TYR A 390 20.18 -6.98 12.63
N GLY A 391 20.97 -7.20 11.55
CA GLY A 391 22.04 -6.30 11.05
C GLY A 391 21.68 -4.92 10.44
N PRO A 392 22.46 -4.41 9.45
CA PRO A 392 22.72 -2.98 9.15
C PRO A 392 21.55 -2.11 8.65
N GLU A 393 20.31 -2.55 8.78
CA GLU A 393 19.12 -1.79 8.35
C GLU A 393 18.17 -1.48 9.51
N TRP A 394 18.29 -2.19 10.64
CA TRP A 394 17.88 -1.64 11.93
C TRP A 394 18.70 -0.40 12.24
N PHE A 395 19.96 -0.39 11.78
CA PHE A 395 20.89 0.72 11.82
C PHE A 395 20.38 2.01 11.20
N MET A 396 19.29 2.16 10.43
CA MET A 396 18.85 3.52 10.05
C MET A 396 17.85 4.14 11.02
N VAL A 397 16.95 3.35 11.61
CA VAL A 397 16.20 3.79 12.80
C VAL A 397 17.17 3.93 13.98
N TYR A 398 18.14 3.02 14.11
CA TYR A 398 19.24 3.08 15.07
C TYR A 398 20.26 4.20 14.78
N ASP A 399 20.61 4.53 13.54
CA ASP A 399 21.58 5.57 13.16
C ASP A 399 20.94 6.94 13.24
N LEU A 400 19.62 7.09 13.14
CA LEU A 400 19.00 8.35 13.54
C LEU A 400 19.03 8.56 15.07
N PHE A 401 19.04 7.48 15.85
CA PHE A 401 19.35 7.53 17.29
C PHE A 401 20.87 7.52 17.60
N SER A 402 21.73 7.05 16.67
CA SER A 402 23.19 6.81 16.87
C SER A 402 24.10 7.75 16.07
N TYR A 403 23.58 8.55 15.14
CA TYR A 403 24.20 9.81 14.73
C TYR A 403 24.27 10.63 16.01
N GLY A 404 25.48 10.74 16.54
CA GLY A 404 25.82 11.14 17.91
C GLY A 404 25.38 12.55 18.35
N GLU A 405 24.43 13.18 17.68
CA GLU A 405 23.78 14.40 18.13
C GLU A 405 22.52 14.14 18.98
N LEU A 406 21.92 12.95 18.90
CA LEU A 406 20.77 12.57 19.73
C LEU A 406 21.15 11.89 21.05
N ASN A 407 22.32 11.24 21.10
CA ASN A 407 22.85 10.58 22.29
C ASN A 407 23.33 11.55 23.38
N HIS A 408 23.48 12.85 23.09
CA HIS A 408 23.85 13.86 24.08
C HIS A 408 22.65 14.53 24.78
N ILE A 409 21.41 14.25 24.37
CA ILE A 409 20.22 15.02 24.81
C ILE A 409 19.19 14.17 25.59
N LEU A 410 19.40 12.86 25.71
CA LEU A 410 18.64 12.02 26.65
C LEU A 410 19.47 11.73 27.91
N PRO A 411 19.40 12.54 28.98
CA PRO A 411 19.79 12.08 30.29
C PRO A 411 18.67 11.15 30.79
N ILE A 412 18.82 9.85 30.57
CA ILE A 412 17.99 8.87 31.27
C ILE A 412 18.70 8.58 32.60
N ARG A 413 18.09 9.04 33.69
CA ARG A 413 18.34 8.57 35.05
C ARG A 413 17.44 7.39 35.36
#